data_AF-A0A1H1L9P6-F1
#
_entry.id   AF-A0A1H1L9P6-F1
#
_cell.length_a   1.000
_cell.length_b   1.000
_cell.length_c   1.000
_cell.angle_alpha   90.00
_cell.angle_beta   90.00
_cell.angle_gamma   90.00
#
_symmetry.space_group_name_H-M   'P 1'
#
loop_
_entity.id
_entity.type
_entity.pdbx_description
1 polymer ?
#
loop_
_entity_poly.entity_id
_entity_poly.type
_entity_poly.pdbx_seq_one_letter_code
_entity_poly.pdbx_strand_id
1 'polypeptide(L)'
;MTPEERGSADNLIYLCSPHHDAVDSQLNLHTCEFLQDAKRKHEIAVERAVRNALGKVTFEELEVVCTVLASTPATSPNLDVELALPVQEKIELNELGEKSVQRITAGLSQATRVEAFISFQTTIAPSFGHSLVAQFKSEYYAARAQNLEPDDVFDYLVETAIENAGPRDNPRVRAAALAVVAYLFEICEVFEHE
;
A
#
# COMPACT_ATOMS: atom_id res chain seq x y z
N MET A 1 -18.42 -4.07 23.58
CA MET A 1 -17.63 -4.41 22.39
C MET A 1 -18.18 -5.68 21.77
N THR A 2 -18.72 -5.59 20.55
CA THR A 2 -19.20 -6.73 19.76
C THR A 2 -18.03 -7.57 19.24
N PRO A 3 -18.26 -8.79 18.71
CA PRO A 3 -17.22 -9.56 18.04
C PRO A 3 -16.56 -8.81 16.87
N GLU A 4 -17.35 -8.08 16.08
CA GLU A 4 -16.90 -7.28 14.94
C GLU A 4 -16.01 -6.13 15.42
N GLU A 5 -16.43 -5.40 16.46
CA GLU A 5 -15.63 -4.35 17.07
C GLU A 5 -14.32 -4.92 17.66
N ARG A 6 -14.34 -6.13 18.23
CA ARG A 6 -13.12 -6.77 18.75
C ARG A 6 -12.14 -7.16 17.65
N GLY A 7 -12.66 -7.61 16.51
CA GLY A 7 -11.88 -8.01 15.35
C GLY A 7 -11.49 -6.85 14.44
N SER A 8 -11.90 -5.62 14.75
CA SER A 8 -11.58 -4.48 13.91
C SER A 8 -10.11 -4.11 13.97
N ALA A 9 -9.62 -3.49 12.90
CA ALA A 9 -8.27 -2.95 12.84
C ALA A 9 -7.97 -2.00 14.00
N ASP A 10 -8.96 -1.33 14.60
CA ASP A 10 -8.80 -0.45 15.77
C ASP A 10 -8.46 -1.19 17.07
N ASN A 11 -8.83 -2.46 17.19
CA ASN A 11 -8.61 -3.25 18.42
C ASN A 11 -7.57 -4.37 18.27
N LEU A 12 -7.22 -4.76 17.05
CA LEU A 12 -6.16 -5.75 16.83
C LEU A 12 -4.78 -5.19 17.16
N ILE A 13 -3.98 -5.97 17.89
CA ILE A 13 -2.56 -5.69 18.20
C ILE A 13 -1.77 -6.97 17.96
N TYR A 14 -0.73 -6.89 17.14
CA TYR A 14 0.21 -7.98 16.95
C TYR A 14 1.33 -7.91 17.99
N LEU A 15 1.49 -8.98 18.77
CA LEU A 15 2.52 -9.11 19.78
C LEU A 15 3.34 -10.37 19.49
N CYS A 16 4.65 -10.30 19.69
CA CYS A 16 5.47 -11.51 19.71
C CYS A 16 5.15 -12.32 20.98
N SER A 17 5.38 -13.63 20.94
CA SER A 17 5.08 -14.56 22.04
C SER A 17 5.46 -14.03 23.45
N PRO A 18 6.69 -13.53 23.70
CA PRO A 18 7.04 -13.04 25.04
C PRO A 18 6.20 -11.83 25.52
N HIS A 19 5.81 -10.94 24.61
CA HIS A 19 5.01 -9.76 24.96
C HIS A 19 3.52 -10.11 25.10
N HIS A 20 3.03 -11.08 24.33
CA HIS A 20 1.69 -11.62 24.52
C HIS A 20 1.54 -12.25 25.92
N ASP A 21 2.49 -13.10 26.32
CA ASP A 21 2.49 -13.73 27.64
C ASP A 21 2.52 -12.70 28.79
N ALA A 22 3.27 -11.61 28.62
CA ALA A 22 3.34 -10.52 29.59
C ALA A 22 2.00 -9.77 29.71
N VAL A 23 1.32 -9.50 28.59
CA VAL A 23 0.00 -8.85 28.57
C VAL A 23 -1.04 -9.73 29.28
N ASP A 24 -1.07 -11.02 28.97
CA ASP A 24 -2.03 -11.97 29.54
C ASP A 24 -1.84 -12.19 31.05
N SER A 25 -0.59 -12.14 31.53
CA SER A 25 -0.26 -12.43 32.92
C SER A 25 -0.27 -11.19 33.84
N GLN A 26 -0.14 -9.98 33.29
CA GLN A 26 0.02 -8.75 34.07
C GLN A 26 -1.07 -7.71 33.75
N LEU A 27 -2.33 -8.12 33.91
CA LEU A 27 -3.51 -7.31 33.56
C LEU A 27 -3.58 -5.95 34.29
N ASN A 28 -2.99 -5.84 35.48
CA ASN A 28 -2.92 -4.59 36.24
C ASN A 28 -1.92 -3.57 35.66
N LEU A 29 -0.95 -4.03 34.86
CA LEU A 29 0.04 -3.19 34.20
C LEU A 29 -0.36 -2.91 32.74
N HIS A 30 -0.95 -3.90 32.05
CA HIS A 30 -1.38 -3.80 30.66
C HIS A 30 -2.89 -3.50 30.58
N THR A 31 -3.27 -2.32 31.05
CA THR A 31 -4.68 -1.88 30.98
C THR A 31 -5.12 -1.63 29.53
N CYS A 32 -6.44 -1.62 29.29
CA CYS A 32 -6.99 -1.29 27.97
C CYS A 32 -6.48 0.09 27.47
N GLU A 33 -6.49 1.10 28.35
CA GLU A 33 -5.97 2.43 28.04
C GLU A 33 -4.50 2.41 27.65
N PHE A 34 -3.68 1.65 28.39
CA PHE A 34 -2.26 1.48 28.08
C PHE A 34 -2.05 0.83 26.70
N LEU A 35 -2.77 -0.26 26.41
CA LEU A 35 -2.62 -0.99 25.15
C LEU A 35 -3.08 -0.15 23.95
N GLN A 36 -4.18 0.59 24.08
CA GLN A 36 -4.66 1.53 23.07
C GLN A 36 -3.65 2.67 22.82
N ASP A 37 -3.06 3.23 23.87
CA ASP A 37 -2.03 4.27 23.74
C ASP A 37 -0.74 3.70 23.12
N ALA A 38 -0.30 2.53 23.55
CA ALA A 38 0.89 1.85 23.02
C ALA A 38 0.73 1.55 21.52
N LYS A 39 -0.44 1.05 21.12
CA LYS A 39 -0.80 0.82 19.72
C LYS A 39 -0.73 2.10 18.91
N ARG A 40 -1.46 3.14 19.32
CA ARG A 40 -1.48 4.44 18.63
C ARG A 40 -0.07 5.02 18.47
N LYS A 41 0.76 4.94 19.52
CA LYS A 41 2.16 5.37 19.46
C LYS A 41 2.97 4.56 18.46
N HIS A 42 2.76 3.26 18.41
CA HIS A 42 3.43 2.38 17.45
C HIS A 42 3.03 2.73 16.01
N GLU A 43 1.74 2.87 15.72
CA GLU A 43 1.23 3.23 14.38
C GLU A 43 1.79 4.57 13.91
N ILE A 44 1.78 5.59 14.77
CA ILE A 44 2.41 6.89 14.49
C ILE A 44 3.91 6.74 14.22
N ALA A 45 4.61 5.90 14.98
CA ALA A 45 6.04 5.67 14.79
C ALA A 45 6.33 4.97 13.45
N VAL A 46 5.53 3.97 13.07
CA VAL A 46 5.62 3.28 11.77
C VAL A 46 5.36 4.25 10.63
N GLU A 47 4.26 5.02 10.69
CA GLU A 47 3.91 5.99 9.65
C GLU A 47 5.03 7.04 9.46
N ARG A 48 5.57 7.58 10.57
CA ARG A 48 6.71 8.50 10.53
C ARG A 48 7.96 7.85 9.93
N ALA A 49 8.23 6.59 10.26
CA ALA A 49 9.38 5.88 9.71
C ALA A 49 9.27 5.70 8.19
N VAL A 50 8.09 5.32 7.69
CA VAL A 50 7.80 5.19 6.25
C VAL A 50 7.96 6.55 5.56
N ARG A 51 7.35 7.61 6.10
CA ARG A 51 7.44 8.96 5.53
C ARG A 51 8.88 9.46 5.44
N ASN A 52 9.69 9.22 6.47
CA ASN A 52 11.10 9.57 6.49
C ASN A 52 11.95 8.72 5.51
N ALA A 53 11.47 7.52 5.16
CA ALA A 53 12.14 6.62 4.23
C ALA A 53 11.85 6.94 2.76
N LEU A 54 10.75 7.63 2.42
CA LEU A 54 10.41 8.02 1.03
C LEU A 54 11.58 8.72 0.31
N GLY A 55 12.20 9.71 0.95
CA GLY A 55 13.36 10.41 0.39
C GLY A 55 14.63 9.57 0.27
N LYS A 56 14.63 8.34 0.76
CA LYS A 56 15.76 7.39 0.76
C LYS A 56 15.49 6.14 -0.09
N VAL A 57 14.32 6.04 -0.73
CA VAL A 57 13.97 4.92 -1.62
C VAL A 57 14.91 4.92 -2.82
N THR A 58 15.54 3.79 -3.09
CA THR A 58 16.43 3.58 -4.24
C THR A 58 15.82 2.58 -5.22
N PHE A 59 16.52 2.31 -6.33
CA PHE A 59 16.10 1.28 -7.28
C PHE A 59 16.10 -0.13 -6.66
N GLU A 60 16.90 -0.38 -5.62
CA GLU A 60 16.92 -1.68 -4.93
C GLU A 60 15.55 -1.97 -4.30
N GLU A 61 14.98 -1.02 -3.55
CA GLU A 61 13.67 -1.24 -2.92
C GLU A 61 12.53 -1.25 -3.95
N LEU A 62 12.63 -0.47 -5.03
CA LEU A 62 11.66 -0.50 -6.13
C LEU A 62 11.70 -1.84 -6.88
N GLU A 63 12.88 -2.41 -7.09
CA GLU A 63 13.04 -3.72 -7.71
C GLU A 63 12.38 -4.80 -6.86
N VAL A 64 12.59 -4.79 -5.55
CA VAL A 64 11.95 -5.77 -4.65
C VAL A 64 10.42 -5.71 -4.74
N VAL A 65 9.84 -4.50 -4.75
CA VAL A 65 8.38 -4.30 -4.84
C VAL A 65 7.82 -4.68 -6.20
N CYS A 66 8.46 -4.24 -7.29
CA CYS A 66 7.90 -4.40 -8.64
C CYS A 66 8.19 -5.79 -9.25
N THR A 67 9.27 -6.47 -8.86
CA THR A 67 9.64 -7.76 -9.47
C THR A 67 8.62 -8.85 -9.16
N VAL A 68 8.01 -8.83 -7.97
CA VAL A 68 6.97 -9.81 -7.63
C VAL A 68 5.66 -9.50 -8.36
N LEU A 69 5.31 -8.22 -8.53
CA LEU A 69 4.15 -7.81 -9.31
C LEU A 69 4.27 -8.17 -10.80
N ALA A 70 5.49 -8.19 -11.36
CA ALA A 70 5.74 -8.52 -12.77
C ALA A 70 5.91 -10.03 -13.06
N SER A 71 6.03 -10.88 -12.03
CA SER A 71 6.31 -12.33 -12.18
C SER A 71 5.05 -13.18 -12.43
N THR A 72 3.86 -12.62 -12.26
CA THR A 72 2.59 -13.31 -12.53
C THR A 72 2.21 -13.11 -14.00
N PRO A 73 1.96 -14.19 -14.78
CA PRO A 73 1.61 -14.06 -16.19
C PRO A 73 0.23 -13.40 -16.34
N ALA A 74 0.21 -12.15 -16.79
CA ALA A 74 -1.01 -11.45 -17.13
C ALA A 74 -1.69 -12.11 -18.34
N THR A 75 -2.93 -12.55 -18.17
CA THR A 75 -3.80 -12.94 -19.28
C THR A 75 -4.69 -11.76 -19.63
N SER A 76 -4.22 -10.85 -20.50
CA SER A 76 -5.04 -10.13 -21.50
C SER A 76 -4.20 -9.13 -22.29
N PRO A 77 -4.40 -9.03 -23.63
CA PRO A 77 -3.85 -7.97 -24.45
C PRO A 77 -4.85 -6.82 -24.62
N ASN A 78 -4.31 -5.62 -24.78
CA ASN A 78 -4.96 -4.34 -25.03
C ASN A 78 -5.40 -3.56 -23.79
N LEU A 79 -4.58 -2.58 -23.47
CA LEU A 79 -5.03 -1.33 -22.90
C LEU A 79 -4.78 -0.25 -23.95
N ASP A 80 -5.85 0.20 -24.57
CA ASP A 80 -5.85 1.49 -25.26
C ASP A 80 -5.41 2.55 -24.25
N VAL A 81 -4.55 3.45 -24.72
CA VAL A 81 -4.09 4.61 -23.94
C VAL A 81 -5.23 5.63 -23.98
N GLU A 82 -6.26 5.41 -23.16
CA GLU A 82 -7.18 6.47 -22.79
C GLU A 82 -6.48 7.40 -21.78
N LEU A 83 -6.95 8.66 -21.76
CA LEU A 83 -6.24 9.76 -21.15
C LEU A 83 -6.58 9.80 -19.65
N ALA A 84 -5.69 9.27 -18.82
CA ALA A 84 -5.84 9.28 -17.36
C ALA A 84 -6.24 10.66 -16.81
N LEU A 85 -7.32 10.71 -16.01
CA LEU A 85 -7.75 11.93 -15.34
C LEU A 85 -6.68 12.45 -14.37
N PRO A 86 -6.63 13.77 -14.11
CA PRO A 86 -5.80 14.32 -13.04
C PRO A 86 -6.07 13.64 -11.69
N VAL A 87 -5.02 13.42 -10.90
CA VAL A 87 -5.10 12.72 -9.59
C VAL A 87 -6.18 13.30 -8.67
N GLN A 88 -6.37 14.62 -8.70
CA GLN A 88 -7.38 15.29 -7.87
C GLN A 88 -8.81 14.87 -8.25
N GLU A 89 -9.10 14.72 -9.53
CA GLU A 89 -10.40 14.25 -10.01
C GLU A 89 -10.63 12.78 -9.62
N LYS A 90 -9.59 11.94 -9.67
CA LYS A 90 -9.66 10.55 -9.18
C LYS A 90 -9.93 10.46 -7.68
N ILE A 91 -9.30 11.32 -6.89
CA ILE A 91 -9.53 11.42 -5.44
C ILE A 91 -10.99 11.74 -5.15
N GLU A 92 -11.57 12.69 -5.87
CA GLU A 92 -12.96 13.10 -5.72
C GLU A 92 -13.94 12.01 -6.18
N LEU A 93 -13.67 11.36 -7.31
CA LEU A 93 -14.50 10.28 -7.86
C LEU A 93 -14.52 9.02 -6.99
N ASN A 94 -13.44 8.77 -6.24
CA ASN A 94 -13.34 7.62 -5.34
C ASN A 94 -13.69 7.97 -3.90
N GLU A 95 -14.11 9.21 -3.62
CA GLU A 95 -14.47 9.67 -2.27
C GLU A 95 -13.37 9.38 -1.23
N LEU A 96 -12.09 9.48 -1.65
CA LEU A 96 -10.96 9.16 -0.77
C LEU A 96 -10.85 10.16 0.38
N GLY A 97 -10.71 9.63 1.60
CA GLY A 97 -10.54 10.40 2.81
C GLY A 97 -9.18 11.06 2.91
N GLU A 98 -9.06 12.00 3.85
CA GLU A 98 -7.85 12.82 4.04
C GLU A 98 -6.58 11.98 4.24
N LYS A 99 -6.69 10.85 4.95
CA LYS A 99 -5.56 9.94 5.19
C LYS A 99 -5.01 9.35 3.88
N SER A 100 -5.89 8.85 3.01
CA SER A 100 -5.51 8.30 1.70
C SER A 100 -4.91 9.37 0.81
N VAL A 101 -5.50 10.57 0.79
CA VAL A 101 -4.97 11.72 0.04
C VAL A 101 -3.56 12.11 0.49
N GLN A 102 -3.32 12.18 1.80
CA GLN A 102 -1.99 12.47 2.35
C GLN A 102 -0.96 11.39 1.94
N ARG A 103 -1.35 10.11 1.99
CA ARG A 103 -0.50 8.99 1.60
C ARG A 103 -0.18 8.98 0.11
N ILE A 104 -1.18 9.19 -0.74
CA ILE A 104 -1.03 9.32 -2.20
C ILE A 104 -0.07 10.46 -2.51
N THR A 105 -0.31 11.65 -1.94
CA THR A 105 0.55 12.83 -2.13
C THR A 105 1.99 12.55 -1.69
N ALA A 106 2.18 11.88 -0.55
CA ALA A 106 3.50 11.50 -0.06
C ALA A 106 4.19 10.52 -1.01
N GLY A 107 3.48 9.50 -1.52
CA GLY A 107 4.00 8.55 -2.51
C GLY A 107 4.38 9.22 -3.83
N LEU A 108 3.50 10.09 -4.35
CA LEU A 108 3.72 10.85 -5.60
C LEU A 108 4.93 11.79 -5.54
N SER A 109 5.40 12.17 -4.34
CA SER A 109 6.68 12.88 -4.21
C SER A 109 7.87 12.11 -4.81
N GLN A 110 7.72 10.79 -5.02
CA GLN A 110 8.71 9.91 -5.63
C GLN A 110 8.34 9.48 -7.06
N ALA A 111 7.26 9.99 -7.66
CA ALA A 111 6.74 9.57 -8.96
C ALA A 111 7.82 9.56 -10.07
N THR A 112 8.62 10.62 -10.18
CA THR A 112 9.71 10.71 -11.16
C THR A 112 10.75 9.59 -11.00
N ARG A 113 11.04 9.16 -9.76
CA ARG A 113 11.98 8.06 -9.51
C ARG A 113 11.36 6.71 -9.90
N VAL A 114 10.08 6.51 -9.59
CA VAL A 114 9.34 5.29 -9.94
C VAL A 114 9.22 5.16 -11.46
N GLU A 115 8.85 6.24 -12.16
CA GLU A 115 8.78 6.31 -13.62
C GLU A 115 10.14 5.99 -14.27
N ALA A 116 11.23 6.58 -13.77
CA ALA A 116 12.57 6.31 -14.28
C ALA A 116 12.96 4.83 -14.10
N PHE A 117 12.60 4.23 -12.96
CA PHE A 117 12.84 2.81 -12.70
C PHE A 117 12.03 1.91 -13.66
N ILE A 118 10.72 2.15 -13.79
CA ILE A 118 9.85 1.36 -14.68
C ILE A 118 10.30 1.49 -16.13
N SER A 119 10.66 2.70 -16.56
CA SER A 119 11.20 2.96 -17.90
C SER A 119 12.49 2.18 -18.13
N PHE A 120 13.42 2.22 -17.17
CA PHE A 120 14.66 1.45 -17.22
C PHE A 120 14.40 -0.06 -17.33
N GLN A 121 13.55 -0.63 -16.47
CA GLN A 121 13.22 -2.05 -16.50
C GLN A 121 12.51 -2.45 -17.80
N THR A 122 11.69 -1.57 -18.38
CA THR A 122 11.01 -1.80 -19.67
C THR A 122 12.01 -1.87 -20.83
N THR A 123 13.17 -1.20 -20.75
CA THR A 123 14.24 -1.39 -21.75
C THR A 123 14.88 -2.78 -21.72
N ILE A 124 14.89 -3.42 -20.53
CA ILE A 124 15.47 -4.76 -20.33
C ILE A 124 14.42 -5.83 -20.64
N ALA A 125 13.19 -5.63 -20.17
CA ALA A 125 12.04 -6.50 -20.34
C ALA A 125 10.84 -5.67 -20.84
N PRO A 126 10.57 -5.63 -22.16
CA PRO A 126 9.53 -4.77 -22.76
C PRO A 126 8.12 -4.95 -22.18
N SER A 127 7.81 -6.11 -21.59
CA SER A 127 6.51 -6.39 -20.96
C SER A 127 6.42 -5.94 -19.50
N PHE A 128 7.50 -5.46 -18.88
CA PHE A 128 7.57 -5.20 -17.44
C PHE A 128 6.51 -4.20 -16.97
N GLY A 129 6.45 -3.01 -17.59
CA GLY A 129 5.44 -2.00 -17.24
C GLY A 129 4.01 -2.49 -17.44
N HIS A 130 3.76 -3.23 -18.53
CA HIS A 130 2.43 -3.80 -18.81
C HIS A 130 2.01 -4.83 -17.76
N SER A 131 2.90 -5.76 -17.37
CA SER A 131 2.63 -6.74 -16.33
C SER A 131 2.32 -6.06 -14.98
N LEU A 132 3.08 -5.02 -14.64
CA LEU A 132 2.89 -4.26 -13.40
C LEU A 132 1.50 -3.60 -13.33
N VAL A 133 1.09 -2.92 -14.42
CA VAL A 133 -0.25 -2.30 -14.51
C VAL A 133 -1.35 -3.36 -14.48
N ALA A 134 -1.19 -4.47 -15.22
CA ALA A 134 -2.18 -5.53 -15.26
C ALA A 134 -2.40 -6.17 -13.88
N GLN A 135 -1.32 -6.43 -13.13
CA GLN A 135 -1.41 -6.96 -11.77
C GLN A 135 -2.11 -5.95 -10.85
N PHE A 136 -1.73 -4.68 -10.90
CA PHE A 136 -2.35 -3.62 -10.11
C PHE A 136 -3.87 -3.52 -10.35
N LYS A 137 -4.29 -3.56 -11.62
CA LYS A 137 -5.72 -3.59 -11.97
C LYS A 137 -6.43 -4.81 -11.40
N SER A 138 -5.82 -5.99 -11.51
CA SER A 138 -6.38 -7.24 -10.96
C SER A 138 -6.62 -7.14 -9.45
N GLU A 139 -5.63 -6.64 -8.69
CA GLU A 139 -5.77 -6.47 -7.25
C GLU A 139 -6.83 -5.43 -6.88
N TYR A 140 -6.91 -4.34 -7.64
CA TYR A 140 -7.94 -3.32 -7.43
C TYR A 140 -9.36 -3.88 -7.62
N TYR A 141 -9.60 -4.62 -8.70
CA TYR A 141 -10.91 -5.24 -8.93
C TYR A 141 -11.22 -6.32 -7.88
N ALA A 142 -10.23 -7.06 -7.40
CA ALA A 142 -10.38 -8.01 -6.31
C ALA A 142 -10.77 -7.32 -4.98
N ALA A 143 -10.20 -6.15 -4.70
CA ALA A 143 -10.55 -5.31 -3.54
C ALA A 143 -11.99 -4.78 -3.65
N ARG A 144 -12.38 -4.27 -4.82
CA ARG A 144 -13.74 -3.79 -5.09
C ARG A 144 -14.79 -4.90 -5.01
N ALA A 145 -14.47 -6.10 -5.48
CA ALA A 145 -15.36 -7.26 -5.38
C ALA A 145 -15.64 -7.69 -3.92
N GLN A 146 -14.77 -7.31 -2.98
CA GLN A 146 -14.96 -7.53 -1.54
C GLN A 146 -15.81 -6.43 -0.87
N ASN A 147 -16.29 -5.44 -1.63
CA ASN A 147 -17.00 -4.25 -1.13
C ASN A 147 -16.21 -3.49 -0.06
N LEU A 148 -14.88 -3.39 -0.25
CA LEU A 148 -14.06 -2.53 0.59
C LEU A 148 -14.41 -1.07 0.37
N GLU A 149 -14.38 -0.29 1.45
CA GLU A 149 -14.51 1.16 1.38
C GLU A 149 -13.35 1.74 0.57
N PRO A 150 -13.52 2.88 -0.11
CA PRO A 150 -12.49 3.39 -1.02
C PRO A 150 -11.12 3.62 -0.38
N ASP A 151 -11.08 4.10 0.88
CA ASP A 151 -9.85 4.25 1.64
C ASP A 151 -9.17 2.90 1.93
N ASP A 152 -9.98 1.88 2.23
CA ASP A 152 -9.49 0.52 2.49
C ASP A 152 -8.97 -0.15 1.21
N VAL A 153 -9.48 0.21 0.04
CA VAL A 153 -8.95 -0.26 -1.25
C VAL A 153 -7.52 0.23 -1.46
N PHE A 154 -7.25 1.52 -1.19
CA PHE A 154 -5.89 2.04 -1.33
C PHE A 154 -4.93 1.41 -0.32
N ASP A 155 -5.34 1.30 0.95
CA ASP A 155 -4.53 0.66 1.99
C ASP A 155 -4.29 -0.84 1.65
N TYR A 156 -5.29 -1.56 1.14
CA TYR A 156 -5.17 -2.95 0.66
C TYR A 156 -4.14 -3.09 -0.46
N LEU A 157 -4.14 -2.19 -1.45
CA LEU A 157 -3.18 -2.24 -2.56
C LEU A 157 -1.74 -2.03 -2.09
N VAL A 158 -1.54 -1.11 -1.13
CA VAL A 158 -0.21 -0.88 -0.54
C VAL A 158 0.26 -2.09 0.27
N GLU A 159 -0.60 -2.67 1.11
CA GLU A 159 -0.25 -3.86 1.89
C GLU A 159 0.03 -5.06 0.99
N THR A 160 -0.77 -5.28 -0.06
CA THR A 160 -0.53 -6.33 -1.05
C THR A 160 0.85 -6.15 -1.73
N ALA A 161 1.24 -4.92 -2.05
CA ALA A 161 2.56 -4.63 -2.60
C ALA A 161 3.71 -4.89 -1.59
N ILE A 162 3.47 -4.66 -0.29
CA ILE A 162 4.43 -4.98 0.78
C ILE A 162 4.56 -6.49 0.97
N GLU A 163 3.45 -7.22 1.01
CA GLU A 163 3.45 -8.68 1.15
C GLU A 163 4.17 -9.35 -0.04
N ASN A 164 3.90 -8.85 -1.25
CA ASN A 164 4.58 -9.29 -2.45
C ASN A 164 6.09 -8.98 -2.44
N ALA A 165 6.54 -7.95 -1.75
CA ALA A 165 7.98 -7.66 -1.58
C ALA A 165 8.73 -8.72 -0.73
N GLY A 166 8.01 -9.71 -0.19
CA GLY A 166 8.57 -10.83 0.56
C GLY A 166 8.87 -10.48 2.02
N PRO A 167 9.71 -11.27 2.73
CA PRO A 167 9.89 -11.12 4.19
C PRO A 167 10.62 -9.84 4.61
N ARG A 168 10.99 -8.96 3.67
CA ARG A 168 11.74 -7.72 3.91
C ARG A 168 10.78 -6.59 4.28
N ASP A 169 10.08 -6.74 5.39
CA ASP A 169 9.26 -5.66 5.92
C ASP A 169 10.12 -4.63 6.67
N ASN A 170 10.52 -3.57 5.97
CA ASN A 170 11.23 -2.44 6.55
C ASN A 170 10.70 -1.10 6.01
N PRO A 171 10.99 0.04 6.68
CA PRO A 171 10.42 1.33 6.29
C PRO A 171 10.69 1.76 4.85
N ARG A 172 11.81 1.35 4.24
CA ARG A 172 12.12 1.69 2.85
C ARG A 172 11.33 0.86 1.85
N VAL A 173 11.12 -0.43 2.13
CA VAL A 173 10.26 -1.29 1.32
C VAL A 173 8.81 -0.81 1.38
N ARG A 174 8.31 -0.50 2.58
CA ARG A 174 6.98 0.12 2.75
C ARG A 174 6.86 1.46 2.00
N ALA A 175 7.90 2.30 2.04
CA ALA A 175 7.92 3.57 1.31
C ALA A 175 7.97 3.37 -0.21
N ALA A 176 8.73 2.38 -0.70
CA ALA A 176 8.77 2.01 -2.10
C ALA A 176 7.41 1.48 -2.58
N ALA A 177 6.76 0.61 -1.80
CA ALA A 177 5.41 0.11 -2.09
C ALA A 177 4.40 1.27 -2.19
N LEU A 178 4.41 2.19 -1.22
CA LEU A 178 3.56 3.38 -1.26
C LEU A 178 3.82 4.23 -2.50
N ALA A 179 5.09 4.46 -2.85
CA ALA A 179 5.46 5.25 -4.04
C ALA A 179 5.01 4.59 -5.35
N VAL A 180 5.19 3.26 -5.48
CA VAL A 180 4.78 2.50 -6.66
C VAL A 180 3.27 2.51 -6.81
N VAL A 181 2.53 2.20 -5.74
CA VAL A 181 1.06 2.19 -5.76
C VAL A 181 0.50 3.58 -6.05
N ALA A 182 1.05 4.64 -5.45
CA ALA A 182 0.62 6.01 -5.74
C ALA A 182 0.90 6.42 -7.20
N TYR A 183 2.05 6.04 -7.76
CA TYR A 183 2.36 6.28 -9.16
C TYR A 183 1.41 5.50 -10.09
N LEU A 184 1.14 4.22 -9.79
CA LEU A 184 0.19 3.41 -10.56
C LEU A 184 -1.24 3.99 -10.46
N PHE A 185 -1.62 4.52 -9.30
CA PHE A 185 -2.88 5.24 -9.11
C PHE A 185 -2.97 6.47 -10.02
N GLU A 186 -1.89 7.24 -10.13
CA GLU A 186 -1.83 8.41 -11.01
C GLU A 186 -1.98 8.03 -12.48
N ILE A 187 -1.27 7.00 -12.96
CA ILE A 187 -1.24 6.66 -14.39
C ILE A 187 -2.38 5.73 -14.85
N CYS A 188 -3.02 4.99 -13.92
CA CYS A 188 -4.06 4.02 -14.28
C CYS A 188 -5.47 4.60 -14.11
N GLU A 189 -6.36 4.28 -15.04
CA GLU A 189 -7.78 4.70 -15.05
C GLU A 189 -8.71 3.80 -14.22
N VAL A 190 -8.19 2.80 -13.51
CA VAL A 190 -9.00 1.78 -12.78
C VAL A 190 -9.98 2.38 -11.77
N PHE A 191 -9.75 3.63 -11.38
CA PHE A 191 -10.49 4.40 -10.39
C PHE A 191 -11.72 5.12 -10.97
N GLU A 192 -12.05 4.89 -12.24
CA GLU A 192 -13.08 5.62 -12.96
C GLU A 192 -14.25 4.68 -13.27
N HIS A 193 -15.30 4.75 -12.44
CA HIS A 193 -16.70 4.37 -12.71
C HIS A 193 -16.94 3.22 -13.73
N GLU A 194 -17.17 2.00 -13.22
CA GLU A 194 -18.20 1.11 -13.77
C GLU A 194 -19.44 1.13 -12.87
#